data_AF-A0A9N7VH68-F1
#
_entry.id   AF-A0A9N7VH68-F1
#
_cell.length_a   1.000
_cell.length_b   1.000
_cell.length_c   1.000
_cell.angle_alpha   90.00
_cell.angle_beta   90.00
_cell.angle_gamma   90.00
#
_symmetry.space_group_name_H-M   'P 1'
#
loop_
_entity.id
_entity.type
_entity.pdbx_description
1 polymer ?
#
loop_
_entity_poly.entity_id
_entity_poly.type
_entity_poly.pdbx_seq_one_letter_code
_entity_poly.pdbx_strand_id
1 'polypeptide(L)'
;MLGTRHQLTVTTVACVVLLTCVLSFNVDQKNGLSFTGPLEDMFGYTVQQFENSEGKWVLIGSPLSGQPAKRTGDVYKCPVGKGDNTCVKLDLPMLPCV
;
A
#
# COMPACT_ATOMS: atom_id res chain seq x y z
N MET A 1 -31.97 23.20 30.38
CA MET A 1 -31.42 23.07 29.01
C MET A 1 -29.88 23.03 28.95
N LEU A 2 -29.16 23.58 29.94
CA LEU A 2 -27.68 23.55 30.02
C LEU A 2 -27.13 22.15 30.37
N GLY A 3 -27.76 21.43 31.31
CA GLY A 3 -27.31 20.10 31.75
C GLY A 3 -27.44 18.99 30.69
N THR A 4 -28.51 18.98 29.90
CA THR A 4 -28.70 18.03 28.80
C THR A 4 -27.75 18.29 27.64
N ARG A 5 -27.44 19.57 27.34
CA ARG A 5 -26.38 19.92 26.38
C ARG A 5 -25.01 19.47 26.86
N HIS A 6 -24.70 19.63 28.15
CA HIS A 6 -23.39 19.26 28.69
C HIS A 6 -23.17 17.75 28.73
N GLN A 7 -24.18 16.97 29.13
CA GLN A 7 -24.12 15.51 29.07
C GLN A 7 -24.00 14.99 27.63
N LEU A 8 -24.70 15.62 26.68
CA LEU A 8 -24.59 15.27 25.27
C LEU A 8 -23.18 15.56 24.73
N THR A 9 -22.57 16.69 25.10
CA THR A 9 -21.18 17.04 24.73
C THR A 9 -20.15 16.11 25.37
N VAL A 10 -20.31 15.74 26.64
CA VAL A 10 -19.38 14.81 27.31
C VAL A 10 -19.45 13.43 26.67
N THR A 11 -20.65 12.95 26.36
CA THR A 11 -20.85 11.65 25.71
C THR A 11 -20.24 11.62 24.31
N THR A 12 -20.40 12.69 23.53
CA THR A 12 -19.78 12.79 22.19
C THR A 12 -18.26 12.82 22.28
N VAL A 13 -17.68 13.61 23.19
CA VAL A 13 -16.21 13.64 23.40
C VAL A 13 -15.68 12.28 23.82
N ALA A 14 -16.33 11.60 24.77
CA ALA A 14 -15.94 10.27 25.20
C ALA A 14 -16.01 9.24 24.07
N CYS A 15 -17.08 9.27 23.26
CA CYS A 15 -17.20 8.41 22.09
C CYS A 15 -16.09 8.67 21.06
N VAL A 16 -15.79 9.94 20.75
CA VAL A 16 -14.72 10.28 19.78
C VAL A 16 -13.36 9.78 20.27
N VAL A 17 -13.04 9.95 21.56
CA VAL A 17 -11.78 9.46 22.15
C VAL A 17 -11.70 7.94 22.15
N LEU A 18 -12.80 7.25 22.48
CA LEU A 18 -12.85 5.78 22.42
C LEU A 18 -12.72 5.27 20.99
N LEU A 19 -13.35 5.94 20.01
CA LEU A 19 -13.25 5.63 18.59
C LEU A 19 -11.82 5.79 18.08
N THR A 20 -11.07 6.81 18.50
CA THR A 20 -9.67 6.97 18.09
C THR A 20 -8.74 5.93 18.70
N CYS A 21 -9.07 5.37 19.87
CA CYS A 21 -8.29 4.29 20.49
C CYS A 21 -8.47 2.91 19.83
N VAL A 22 -9.52 2.69 19.03
CA VAL A 22 -9.80 1.40 18.36
C VAL A 22 -9.44 1.37 16.88
N LEU A 23 -9.03 2.50 16.29
CA LEU A 23 -8.63 2.55 14.88
C LEU A 23 -7.18 2.06 14.73
N SER A 24 -7.01 0.91 14.09
CA SER A 24 -5.71 0.35 13.64
C SER A 24 -4.75 -0.12 14.74
N PHE A 25 -5.26 -0.64 15.86
CA PHE A 25 -4.40 -1.11 16.97
C PHE A 25 -3.54 -2.35 16.62
N ASN A 26 -3.96 -3.13 15.64
CA ASN A 26 -3.35 -4.42 15.26
C ASN A 26 -2.58 -4.37 13.94
N VAL A 27 -2.27 -3.18 13.42
CA VAL A 27 -1.31 -2.99 12.32
C VAL A 27 0.01 -2.54 12.91
N ASP A 28 1.07 -3.34 12.68
CA ASP A 28 2.40 -3.01 13.20
C ASP A 28 3.05 -1.90 12.36
N GLN A 29 3.12 -0.71 12.94
CA GLN A 29 3.79 0.44 12.32
C GLN A 29 5.32 0.39 12.46
N LYS A 30 5.85 -0.29 13.49
CA LYS A 30 7.30 -0.29 13.80
C LYS A 30 8.07 -1.28 12.93
N ASN A 31 7.47 -2.44 12.65
CA ASN A 31 8.10 -3.53 11.90
C ASN A 31 7.53 -3.68 10.48
N GLY A 32 7.15 -2.56 9.85
CA GLY A 32 6.69 -2.56 8.46
C GLY A 32 7.81 -2.91 7.47
N LEU A 33 7.44 -3.52 6.34
CA LEU A 33 8.35 -3.73 5.21
C LEU A 33 8.23 -2.56 4.23
N SER A 34 9.37 -1.99 3.86
CA SER A 34 9.44 -0.95 2.83
C SER A 34 9.96 -1.53 1.53
N PHE A 35 9.24 -1.22 0.45
CA PHE A 35 9.62 -1.53 -0.93
C PHE A 35 9.96 -0.23 -1.65
N THR A 36 11.03 -0.24 -2.44
CA THR A 36 11.53 0.94 -3.15
C THR A 36 11.75 0.60 -4.62
N GLY A 37 11.48 1.56 -5.49
CA GLY A 37 11.66 1.46 -6.94
C GLY A 37 11.68 2.83 -7.61
N PRO A 38 11.72 2.88 -8.95
CA PRO A 38 11.91 4.12 -9.70
C PRO A 38 10.72 5.09 -9.53
N LEU A 39 11.00 6.30 -9.03
CA LEU A 39 9.97 7.31 -8.78
C LEU A 39 9.43 7.89 -10.10
N GLU A 40 10.31 8.11 -11.08
CA GLU A 40 9.95 8.60 -12.41
C GLU A 40 8.96 7.69 -13.16
N ASP A 41 9.00 6.38 -12.86
CA ASP A 41 8.10 5.39 -13.47
C ASP A 41 6.77 5.25 -12.70
N MET A 42 6.56 6.07 -11.66
CA MET A 42 5.45 5.99 -10.70
C MET A 42 5.37 4.63 -9.99
N PHE A 43 6.52 4.10 -9.55
CA PHE A 43 6.54 2.90 -8.72
C PHE A 43 5.63 3.09 -7.49
N GLY A 44 4.72 2.16 -7.25
CA GLY A 44 3.76 2.25 -6.15
C GLY A 44 2.40 2.82 -6.56
N TYR A 45 2.16 3.10 -7.84
CA TYR A 45 0.87 3.62 -8.31
C TYR A 45 -0.30 2.67 -8.04
N THR A 46 -0.06 1.35 -8.18
CA THR A 46 -0.99 0.30 -7.75
C THR A 46 -0.24 -0.75 -6.93
N VAL A 47 -0.92 -1.35 -5.95
CA VAL A 47 -0.34 -2.35 -5.04
C VAL A 47 -1.34 -3.49 -4.84
N GLN A 48 -0.86 -4.74 -4.92
CA GLN A 48 -1.67 -5.94 -4.72
C GLN A 48 -0.90 -7.00 -3.94
N GLN A 49 -1.52 -7.62 -2.94
CA GLN A 49 -0.96 -8.81 -2.27
C GLN A 49 -1.23 -10.05 -3.12
N PHE A 50 -0.22 -10.91 -3.27
CA PHE A 50 -0.30 -12.10 -4.10
C PHE A 50 0.38 -13.30 -3.41
N GLU A 51 -0.24 -14.46 -3.49
CA GLU A 51 0.30 -15.71 -2.92
C GLU A 51 0.13 -16.84 -3.93
N ASN A 52 1.19 -17.62 -4.12
CA ASN A 52 1.21 -18.82 -4.93
C ASN A 52 2.15 -19.87 -4.33
N SER A 53 2.40 -20.97 -5.06
CA SER A 53 3.31 -22.04 -4.63
C SER A 53 4.77 -21.59 -4.44
N GLU A 54 5.20 -20.46 -4.99
CA GLU A 54 6.56 -19.88 -4.82
C GLU A 54 6.67 -19.00 -3.56
N GLY A 55 5.54 -18.64 -2.96
CA GLY A 55 5.45 -17.86 -1.73
C GLY A 55 4.53 -16.64 -1.82
N LYS A 56 4.76 -15.72 -0.88
CA LYS A 56 4.00 -14.48 -0.71
C LYS A 56 4.76 -13.29 -1.29
N TRP A 57 4.02 -12.44 -2.00
CA TRP A 57 4.56 -11.33 -2.75
C TRP A 57 3.65 -10.10 -2.63
N VAL A 58 4.26 -8.92 -2.76
CA VAL A 58 3.54 -7.68 -3.08
C VAL A 58 3.84 -7.37 -4.55
N LEU A 59 2.79 -7.25 -5.35
CA LEU A 59 2.87 -6.76 -6.73
C LEU A 59 2.72 -5.26 -6.73
N ILE A 60 3.63 -4.56 -7.39
CA ILE A 60 3.67 -3.09 -7.44
C ILE A 60 3.67 -2.63 -8.89
N GLY A 61 2.65 -1.86 -9.27
CA GLY A 61 2.54 -1.28 -10.61
C GLY A 61 3.36 0.00 -10.76
N SER A 62 3.89 0.19 -11.97
CA SER A 62 4.71 1.34 -12.36
C SER A 62 4.29 1.79 -13.78
N PRO A 63 3.20 2.55 -13.92
CA PRO A 63 2.55 2.81 -15.20
C PRO A 63 3.41 3.61 -16.20
N LEU A 64 4.43 4.32 -15.72
CA LEU A 64 5.32 5.10 -16.58
C LEU A 64 6.63 4.37 -16.89
N SER A 65 6.76 3.08 -16.62
CA SER A 65 7.96 2.37 -17.04
C SER A 65 8.11 2.35 -18.57
N GLY A 66 9.35 2.52 -19.04
CA GLY A 66 9.71 2.59 -20.46
C GLY A 66 9.55 3.99 -21.10
N GLN A 67 9.34 5.04 -20.30
CA GLN A 67 9.36 6.43 -20.76
C GLN A 67 10.69 6.84 -21.41
N PRO A 68 10.66 7.83 -22.31
CA PRO A 68 9.47 8.47 -22.88
C PRO A 68 8.89 7.69 -24.08
N ALA A 69 9.68 6.78 -24.66
CA ALA A 69 9.40 6.18 -25.96
C ALA A 69 8.35 5.06 -25.91
N LYS A 70 8.25 4.32 -24.80
CA LYS A 70 7.38 3.15 -24.65
C LYS A 70 6.79 3.09 -23.24
N ARG A 71 5.81 3.96 -22.98
CA ARG A 71 5.04 4.05 -21.73
C ARG A 71 4.10 2.86 -21.51
N THR A 72 4.59 1.65 -21.71
CA THR A 72 3.79 0.41 -21.61
C THR A 72 3.45 0.08 -20.16
N GLY A 73 4.20 0.66 -19.23
CA GLY A 73 4.13 0.31 -17.82
C GLY A 73 4.79 -1.02 -17.52
N ASP A 74 4.94 -1.30 -16.24
CA ASP A 74 5.43 -2.59 -15.76
C ASP A 74 4.89 -2.93 -14.36
N VAL A 75 5.13 -4.16 -13.93
CA VAL A 75 4.77 -4.68 -12.61
C VAL A 75 6.00 -5.30 -11.96
N TYR A 76 6.25 -4.93 -10.72
CA TYR A 76 7.33 -5.49 -9.90
C TYR A 76 6.78 -6.53 -8.94
N LYS A 77 7.53 -7.61 -8.72
CA LYS A 77 7.27 -8.65 -7.72
C LYS A 77 8.23 -8.46 -6.54
N CYS A 78 7.70 -8.14 -5.37
CA CYS A 78 8.47 -7.90 -4.15
C CYS A 78 8.24 -9.02 -3.13
N PRO A 79 9.30 -9.72 -2.67
CA PRO A 79 9.17 -10.81 -1.70
C PRO A 79 8.70 -10.33 -0.33
N VAL A 80 7.89 -11.14 0.34
CA VAL A 80 7.49 -10.91 1.74
C VAL A 80 8.14 -11.97 2.62
N GLY A 81 8.81 -11.54 3.69
CA GLY A 81 9.36 -12.45 4.71
C GLY A 81 10.64 -13.20 4.33
N LYS A 82 11.35 -12.78 3.27
CA LYS A 82 12.60 -13.42 2.80
C LYS A 82 13.89 -12.70 3.23
N GLY A 83 13.80 -11.67 4.08
CA GLY A 83 14.95 -10.88 4.58
C GLY A 83 15.54 -9.89 3.57
N ASP A 84 15.34 -10.15 2.29
CA ASP A 84 15.54 -9.19 1.19
C ASP A 84 14.18 -8.64 0.74
N ASN A 85 14.10 -7.32 0.57
CA ASN A 85 12.91 -6.60 0.09
C ASN A 85 13.10 -6.08 -1.34
N THR A 86 14.15 -6.53 -2.05
CA THR A 86 14.41 -6.11 -3.42
C THR A 86 13.30 -6.58 -4.34
N CYS A 87 12.67 -5.62 -5.01
CA CYS A 87 11.62 -5.87 -5.98
C CYS A 87 12.23 -6.21 -7.34
N VAL A 88 11.71 -7.27 -7.97
CA VAL A 88 12.15 -7.70 -9.30
C VAL A 88 11.09 -7.31 -10.32
N LYS A 89 11.49 -6.62 -11.38
CA LYS A 89 10.63 -6.29 -12.52
C LYS A 89 10.17 -7.58 -13.20
N LEU A 90 8.86 -7.74 -13.43
CA LEU A 90 8.34 -8.93 -14.10
C LEU A 90 8.69 -8.90 -15.59
N ASP A 91 8.99 -10.07 -16.14
CA ASP A 91 9.19 -10.22 -17.58
C ASP A 91 7.82 -10.39 -18.24
N LEU A 92 7.19 -9.25 -18.53
CA LEU A 92 5.88 -9.21 -19.18
C LEU A 92 6.05 -9.16 -20.70
N PRO A 93 5.20 -9.86 -21.47
CA PRO A 93 5.25 -9.77 -22.92
C PRO A 93 4.99 -8.32 -23.36
N MET A 94 5.89 -7.77 -24.16
CA MET A 94 5.69 -6.47 -24.78
C MET A 94 4.60 -6.57 -25.84
N LEU A 95 3.38 -6.19 -25.46
CA LEU A 95 2.29 -5.99 -26.40
C LEU A 95 2.39 -4.56 -26.97
N PRO A 96 2.32 -4.39 -28.30
CA PRO A 96 2.22 -3.06 -28.87
C PRO A 96 0.96 -2.38 -28.33
N CYS A 97 1.08 -1.10 -27.99
CA CYS A 97 -0.09 -0.28 -27.75
C CYS A 97 -0.88 -0.22 -29.07
N VAL A 98 -2.02 -0.89 -29.13
CA VAL A 98 -2.97 -0.83 -30.26
C VAL A 98 -3.84 0.41 -30.12
#